data_AF-A0A1B8CF21-F1
#
_entry.id   AF-A0A1B8CF21-F1
#
_cell.length_a   1.000
_cell.length_b   1.000
_cell.length_c   1.000
_cell.angle_alpha   90.00
_cell.angle_beta   90.00
_cell.angle_gamma   90.00
#
_symmetry.space_group_name_H-M   'P 1'
#
loop_
_entity.id
_entity.type
_entity.pdbx_description
1 polymer ?
#
loop_
_entity_poly.entity_id
_entity_poly.type
_entity_poly.pdbx_seq_one_letter_code
_entity_poly.pdbx_strand_id
1 'polypeptide(L)'
;MDPDCAICSSPALAQCDCEAKGLDTAVRQAETRMMTTFFSDIRAWVRGHAQDYILTYFNVLTTRRRESHSMHISHLTERAIYYYGTRPHPTEIAAANAELKRGIDEDWRASVQRYPEVLEYFYSLVTFTLPRDDDSAVKDPPLSALTGARMREMSGGGGKGKRQERVEGGRSTPGVGSIRRPPPPPSSGYAYGGRY
;
A
#
# COMPACT_ATOMS: atom_id res chain seq x y z
N MET A 1 -46.28 -20.52 -2.94
CA MET A 1 -46.73 -19.42 -2.07
C MET A 1 -45.51 -18.56 -1.84
N ASP A 2 -45.53 -17.32 -2.32
CA ASP A 2 -44.44 -16.38 -2.09
C ASP A 2 -44.61 -15.75 -0.70
N PRO A 3 -43.51 -15.46 0.02
CA PRO A 3 -43.59 -14.87 1.35
C PRO A 3 -44.08 -13.41 1.29
N ASP A 4 -44.71 -12.97 2.37
CA ASP A 4 -44.95 -11.54 2.60
C ASP A 4 -43.60 -10.83 2.86
N CYS A 5 -43.54 -9.54 2.57
CA CYS A 5 -42.31 -8.75 2.73
C CYS A 5 -41.80 -8.79 4.19
N ALA A 6 -40.55 -9.17 4.41
CA ALA A 6 -39.91 -9.29 5.72
C ALA A 6 -39.72 -7.95 6.46
N ILE A 7 -39.93 -6.82 5.79
CA ILE A 7 -39.75 -5.47 6.38
C ILE A 7 -41.08 -4.80 6.69
N CYS A 8 -42.05 -4.85 5.77
CA CYS A 8 -43.34 -4.16 5.92
C CYS A 8 -44.56 -5.10 5.98
N SER A 9 -44.34 -6.42 5.89
CA SER A 9 -45.36 -7.47 5.92
C SER A 9 -46.44 -7.37 4.83
N SER A 10 -46.17 -6.62 3.75
CA SER A 10 -47.08 -6.54 2.60
C SER A 10 -47.06 -7.85 1.80
N PRO A 11 -48.21 -8.28 1.25
CA PRO A 11 -48.27 -9.52 0.49
C PRO A 11 -47.44 -9.45 -0.79
N ALA A 12 -46.92 -10.59 -1.25
CA ALA A 12 -46.06 -10.66 -2.45
C ALA A 12 -46.68 -9.99 -3.70
N LEU A 13 -48.01 -10.08 -3.85
CA LEU A 13 -48.77 -9.44 -4.93
C LEU A 13 -48.64 -7.90 -4.94
N ALA A 14 -48.35 -7.28 -3.80
CA ALA A 14 -48.17 -5.83 -3.68
C ALA A 14 -46.83 -5.34 -4.26
N GLN A 15 -45.86 -6.24 -4.51
CA GLN A 15 -44.58 -5.95 -5.17
C GLN A 15 -43.84 -4.72 -4.60
N CYS A 16 -43.81 -4.56 -3.28
CA CYS A 16 -43.04 -3.48 -2.65
C CYS A 16 -41.52 -3.71 -2.77
N ASP A 17 -40.73 -2.64 -2.68
CA ASP A 17 -39.28 -2.66 -2.91
C ASP A 17 -38.43 -2.58 -1.62
N CYS A 18 -39.05 -2.79 -0.44
CA CYS A 18 -38.38 -2.62 0.84
C CYS A 18 -37.16 -3.53 1.02
N GLU A 19 -37.28 -4.81 0.69
CA GLU A 19 -36.18 -5.79 0.84
C GLU A 19 -35.01 -5.49 -0.09
N ALA A 20 -35.30 -5.12 -1.35
CA ALA A 20 -34.29 -4.73 -2.32
C ALA A 20 -33.51 -3.49 -1.84
N LYS A 21 -34.23 -2.44 -1.39
CA LYS A 21 -33.61 -1.23 -0.82
C LYS A 21 -32.78 -1.53 0.45
N GLY A 22 -33.27 -2.46 1.28
CA GLY A 22 -32.55 -2.94 2.46
C GLY A 22 -31.23 -3.60 2.10
N LEU A 23 -31.25 -4.48 1.09
CA LEU A 23 -30.06 -5.13 0.57
C LEU A 23 -29.07 -4.12 -0.03
N ASP A 24 -29.53 -3.19 -0.87
CA ASP A 24 -28.69 -2.15 -1.46
C ASP A 24 -27.97 -1.32 -0.38
N THR A 25 -28.69 -0.98 0.69
CA THR A 25 -28.11 -0.26 1.83
C THR A 25 -27.06 -1.09 2.55
N ALA A 26 -27.35 -2.37 2.80
CA ALA A 26 -26.41 -3.28 3.45
C ALA A 26 -25.13 -3.48 2.62
N VAL A 27 -25.25 -3.59 1.29
CA VAL A 27 -24.11 -3.66 0.36
C VAL A 27 -23.25 -2.41 0.47
N ARG A 28 -23.83 -1.21 0.40
CA ARG A 28 -23.09 0.05 0.54
C ARG A 28 -22.37 0.18 1.87
N GLN A 29 -23.00 -0.27 2.96
CA GLN A 29 -22.36 -0.29 4.29
C GLN A 29 -21.21 -1.29 4.36
N ALA A 30 -21.35 -2.47 3.75
CA ALA A 30 -20.28 -3.45 3.67
C ALA A 30 -19.10 -2.94 2.82
N GLU A 31 -19.39 -2.35 1.65
CA GLU A 31 -18.42 -1.72 0.76
C GLU A 31 -17.65 -0.63 1.49
N THR A 32 -18.35 0.31 2.16
CA THR A 32 -17.70 1.41 2.89
C THR A 32 -16.72 0.87 3.94
N ARG A 33 -17.11 -0.15 4.70
CA ARG A 33 -16.26 -0.73 5.74
C ARG A 33 -15.03 -1.45 5.16
N MET A 34 -15.21 -2.22 4.11
CA MET A 34 -14.13 -3.03 3.54
C MET A 34 -13.22 -2.23 2.61
N MET A 35 -13.81 -1.49 1.67
CA MET A 35 -13.07 -0.77 0.63
C MET A 35 -12.34 0.46 1.16
N THR A 36 -12.87 1.16 2.16
CA THR A 36 -12.19 2.37 2.68
C THR A 36 -10.83 2.04 3.29
N THR A 37 -10.78 1.04 4.18
CA THR A 37 -9.52 0.60 4.79
C THR A 37 -8.55 0.10 3.72
N PHE A 38 -9.08 -0.67 2.78
CA PHE A 38 -8.28 -1.25 1.71
C PHE A 38 -7.66 -0.18 0.78
N PHE A 39 -8.42 0.82 0.34
CA PHE A 39 -7.90 1.95 -0.43
C PHE A 39 -6.92 2.81 0.37
N SER A 40 -7.11 2.93 1.68
CA SER A 40 -6.17 3.63 2.55
C SER A 40 -4.81 2.92 2.57
N ASP A 41 -4.81 1.60 2.69
CA ASP A 41 -3.59 0.79 2.72
C ASP A 41 -2.85 0.86 1.38
N ILE A 42 -3.55 0.76 0.25
CA ILE A 42 -2.95 0.95 -1.07
C ILE A 42 -2.33 2.33 -1.18
N ARG A 43 -3.06 3.39 -0.80
CA ARG A 43 -2.56 4.77 -0.93
C ARG A 43 -1.30 4.97 -0.09
N ALA A 44 -1.28 4.44 1.13
CA ALA A 44 -0.11 4.50 2.00
C ALA A 44 1.08 3.75 1.37
N TRP A 45 0.84 2.55 0.84
CA TRP A 45 1.86 1.75 0.17
C TRP A 45 2.43 2.45 -1.07
N VAL A 46 1.57 2.90 -1.99
CA VAL A 46 1.98 3.59 -3.23
C VAL A 46 2.74 4.88 -2.89
N ARG A 47 2.24 5.68 -1.95
CA ARG A 47 2.90 6.92 -1.53
C ARG A 47 4.31 6.66 -1.01
N GLY A 48 4.49 5.65 -0.16
CA GLY A 48 5.79 5.29 0.38
C GLY A 48 6.79 4.93 -0.72
N HIS A 49 6.39 4.04 -1.63
CA HIS A 49 7.28 3.58 -2.71
C HIS A 49 7.59 4.69 -3.73
N ALA A 50 6.61 5.51 -4.06
CA ALA A 50 6.82 6.66 -4.93
C ALA A 50 7.80 7.66 -4.32
N GLN A 51 7.66 7.96 -3.02
CA GLN A 51 8.56 8.84 -2.30
C GLN A 51 10.00 8.30 -2.30
N ASP A 52 10.17 7.02 -1.95
CA ASP A 52 11.50 6.39 -1.92
C ASP A 52 12.18 6.39 -3.29
N TYR A 53 11.40 6.12 -4.35
CA TYR A 53 11.89 6.17 -5.72
C TYR A 53 12.37 7.58 -6.11
N ILE A 54 11.55 8.61 -5.85
CA ILE A 54 11.88 10.01 -6.17
C ILE A 54 13.12 10.47 -5.39
N LEU A 55 13.21 10.14 -4.10
CA LEU A 55 14.39 10.49 -3.28
C LEU A 55 15.65 9.78 -3.78
N THR A 56 15.55 8.50 -4.14
CA THR A 56 16.67 7.75 -4.70
C THR A 56 17.15 8.37 -6.02
N TYR A 57 16.22 8.70 -6.91
CA TYR A 57 16.53 9.36 -8.19
C TYR A 57 17.20 10.72 -7.98
N PHE A 58 16.67 11.55 -7.09
CA PHE A 58 17.25 12.85 -6.74
C PHE A 58 18.66 12.72 -6.15
N ASN A 59 18.91 11.73 -5.29
CA ASN A 59 20.22 11.49 -4.70
C ASN A 59 21.28 11.15 -5.76
N VAL A 60 20.91 10.43 -6.83
CA VAL A 60 21.83 10.16 -7.95
C VAL A 60 22.22 11.45 -8.67
N LEU A 61 21.24 12.32 -8.97
CA LEU A 61 21.49 13.60 -9.64
C LEU A 61 22.37 14.53 -8.80
N THR A 62 22.03 14.68 -7.52
CA THR A 62 22.74 15.57 -6.62
C THR A 62 24.14 15.09 -6.27
N THR A 63 24.37 13.77 -6.18
CA THR A 63 25.71 13.20 -6.01
C THR A 63 26.62 13.62 -7.17
N ARG A 64 26.19 13.37 -8.41
CA ARG A 64 26.94 13.77 -9.62
C ARG A 64 27.22 15.27 -9.65
N ARG A 65 26.24 16.10 -9.28
CA ARG A 65 26.41 17.56 -9.28
C ARG A 65 27.41 18.03 -8.21
N ARG A 66 27.38 17.42 -7.02
CA ARG A 66 28.34 17.71 -5.94
C ARG A 66 29.76 17.32 -6.34
N GLU A 67 29.94 16.20 -7.03
CA GLU A 67 31.24 15.79 -7.56
C GLU A 67 31.77 16.81 -8.59
N SER A 68 30.92 17.23 -9.55
CA SER A 68 31.29 18.26 -10.52
C SER A 68 31.64 19.59 -9.87
N HIS A 69 30.90 19.99 -8.82
CA HIS A 69 31.20 21.19 -8.06
C HIS A 69 32.52 21.09 -7.31
N SER A 70 32.80 19.95 -6.69
CA SER A 70 34.07 19.68 -6.01
C SER A 70 35.26 19.88 -6.97
N MET A 71 35.20 19.27 -8.16
CA MET A 71 36.22 19.44 -9.20
C MET A 71 36.37 20.90 -9.64
N HIS A 72 35.24 21.62 -9.80
CA HIS A 72 35.26 23.03 -10.18
C HIS A 72 35.95 23.90 -9.13
N ILE A 73 35.66 23.69 -7.84
CA ILE A 73 36.32 24.40 -6.73
C ILE A 73 37.81 24.07 -6.67
N SER A 74 38.20 22.81 -6.87
CA SER A 74 39.61 22.40 -6.95
C SER A 74 40.34 23.15 -8.07
N HIS A 75 39.75 23.21 -9.27
CA HIS A 75 40.33 23.93 -10.40
C HIS A 75 40.42 25.45 -10.16
N LEU A 76 39.39 26.08 -9.60
CA LEU A 76 39.44 27.49 -9.20
C LEU A 76 40.58 27.76 -8.22
N THR A 77 40.76 26.85 -7.26
CA THR A 77 41.81 26.95 -6.25
C THR A 77 43.20 26.83 -6.85
N GLU A 78 43.43 25.82 -7.69
CA GLU A 78 44.70 25.60 -8.38
C GLU A 78 45.06 26.81 -9.27
N ARG A 79 44.10 27.31 -10.05
CA ARG A 79 44.27 28.50 -10.89
C ARG A 79 44.67 29.73 -10.07
N ALA A 80 43.97 29.98 -8.95
CA ALA A 80 44.26 31.13 -8.10
C ALA A 80 45.67 31.06 -7.49
N ILE A 81 46.08 29.87 -7.05
CA ILE A 81 47.42 29.63 -6.50
C ILE A 81 48.49 29.81 -7.59
N TYR A 82 48.27 29.27 -8.79
CA TYR A 82 49.26 29.34 -9.89
C TYR A 82 49.51 30.77 -10.38
N TYR A 83 48.46 31.56 -10.60
CA TYR A 83 48.60 32.91 -11.17
C TYR A 83 48.83 34.00 -10.13
N TYR A 84 48.24 33.87 -8.94
CA TYR A 84 48.20 34.94 -7.94
C TYR A 84 48.86 34.56 -6.61
N GLY A 85 49.36 33.33 -6.45
CA GLY A 85 49.99 32.87 -5.20
C GLY A 85 49.07 32.90 -3.98
N THR A 86 47.76 33.02 -4.20
CA THR A 86 46.76 33.25 -3.15
C THR A 86 45.56 32.32 -3.35
N ARG A 87 44.71 32.22 -2.32
CA ARG A 87 43.44 31.49 -2.42
C ARG A 87 42.45 32.24 -3.33
N PRO A 88 41.50 31.53 -3.96
CA PRO A 88 40.47 32.17 -4.78
C PRO A 88 39.65 33.17 -3.96
N HIS A 89 39.23 34.26 -4.62
CA HIS A 89 38.51 35.34 -3.96
C HIS A 89 37.16 34.83 -3.42
N PRO A 90 36.72 35.25 -2.22
CA PRO A 90 35.49 34.75 -1.62
C PRO A 90 34.24 34.88 -2.49
N THR A 91 34.16 35.92 -3.34
CA THR A 91 33.02 36.10 -4.26
C THR A 91 32.98 35.04 -5.36
N GLU A 92 34.11 34.54 -5.84
CA GLU A 92 34.15 33.46 -6.84
C GLU A 92 33.60 32.15 -6.25
N ILE A 93 34.00 31.84 -5.01
CA ILE A 93 33.49 30.68 -4.27
C ILE A 93 32.00 30.83 -3.96
N ALA A 94 31.56 32.01 -3.54
CA ALA A 94 30.15 32.29 -3.29
C ALA A 94 29.31 32.11 -4.56
N ALA A 95 29.80 32.60 -5.71
CA ALA A 95 29.13 32.43 -7.00
C ALA A 95 29.04 30.95 -7.41
N ALA A 96 30.12 30.19 -7.27
CA ALA A 96 30.12 28.75 -7.54
C ALA A 96 29.12 28.00 -6.64
N ASN A 97 29.06 28.33 -5.34
CA ASN A 97 28.11 27.72 -4.41
C ASN A 97 26.65 28.07 -4.74
N ALA A 98 26.39 29.31 -5.15
CA ALA A 98 25.05 29.74 -5.59
C ALA A 98 24.60 28.96 -6.83
N GLU A 99 25.52 28.73 -7.77
CA GLU A 99 25.25 27.94 -8.98
C GLU A 99 24.97 26.46 -8.66
N LEU A 100 25.77 25.84 -7.76
CA LEU A 100 25.47 24.50 -7.26
C LEU A 100 24.07 24.42 -6.67
N LYS A 101 23.71 25.38 -5.80
CA LYS A 101 22.39 25.41 -5.17
C LYS A 101 21.27 25.48 -6.21
N ARG A 102 21.37 26.39 -7.17
CA ARG A 102 20.39 26.54 -8.26
C ARG A 102 20.23 25.24 -9.04
N GLY A 103 21.33 24.55 -9.29
CA GLY A 103 21.34 23.24 -9.92
C GLY A 103 20.65 22.14 -9.10
N ILE A 104 20.88 22.11 -7.79
CA ILE A 104 20.19 21.16 -6.88
C ILE A 104 18.69 21.45 -6.85
N ASP A 105 18.30 22.72 -6.80
CA ASP A 105 16.89 23.13 -6.82
C ASP A 105 16.20 22.69 -8.14
N GLU A 106 16.91 22.78 -9.27
CA GLU A 106 16.46 22.27 -10.57
C GLU A 106 16.28 20.75 -10.56
N ASP A 107 17.27 20.01 -10.06
CA ASP A 107 17.22 18.55 -9.98
C ASP A 107 16.05 18.08 -9.09
N TRP A 108 15.76 18.81 -8.01
CA TRP A 108 14.59 18.54 -7.16
C TRP A 108 13.28 18.77 -7.92
N ARG A 109 13.16 19.89 -8.62
CA ARG A 109 11.97 20.18 -9.44
C ARG A 109 11.74 19.10 -10.49
N ALA A 110 12.78 18.71 -11.22
CA ALA A 110 12.71 17.66 -12.22
C ALA A 110 12.34 16.30 -11.60
N SER A 111 12.81 16.00 -10.38
CA SER A 111 12.44 14.77 -9.68
C SER A 111 10.96 14.75 -9.29
N VAL A 112 10.45 15.84 -8.71
CA VAL A 112 9.03 15.97 -8.31
C VAL A 112 8.08 15.92 -9.51
N GLN A 113 8.48 16.44 -10.67
CA GLN A 113 7.67 16.39 -11.89
C GLN A 113 7.36 14.96 -12.37
N ARG A 114 8.10 13.95 -11.90
CA ARG A 114 7.90 12.53 -12.26
C ARG A 114 6.84 11.82 -11.42
N TYR A 115 6.21 12.50 -10.47
CA TYR A 115 5.18 11.86 -9.64
C TYR A 115 4.05 11.20 -10.44
N PRO A 116 3.47 11.80 -11.50
CA PRO A 116 2.37 11.18 -12.23
C PRO A 116 2.71 9.77 -12.75
N GLU A 117 3.82 9.62 -13.45
CA GLU A 117 4.24 8.34 -14.05
C GLU A 117 4.67 7.32 -12.99
N VAL A 118 5.33 7.78 -11.93
CA VAL A 118 5.75 6.92 -10.81
C VAL A 118 4.54 6.38 -10.06
N LEU A 119 3.54 7.23 -9.79
CA LEU A 119 2.30 6.82 -9.15
C LEU A 119 1.52 5.85 -10.05
N GLU A 120 1.40 6.13 -11.34
CA GLU A 120 0.75 5.25 -12.31
C GLU A 120 1.39 3.85 -12.31
N TYR A 121 2.72 3.78 -12.37
CA TYR A 121 3.45 2.52 -12.28
C TYR A 121 3.13 1.75 -11.00
N PHE A 122 3.23 2.37 -9.82
CA PHE A 122 2.98 1.68 -8.56
C PHE A 122 1.50 1.27 -8.38
N TYR A 123 0.56 2.07 -8.88
CA TYR A 123 -0.85 1.67 -8.91
C TYR A 123 -1.09 0.49 -9.87
N SER A 124 -0.38 0.41 -10.99
CA SER A 124 -0.50 -0.71 -11.94
C SER A 124 -0.08 -2.07 -11.35
N LEU A 125 0.77 -2.07 -10.32
CA LEU A 125 1.19 -3.29 -9.60
C LEU A 125 0.10 -3.85 -8.68
N VAL A 126 -0.95 -3.08 -8.39
CA VAL A 126 -2.02 -3.49 -7.50
C VAL A 126 -3.07 -4.25 -8.30
N THR A 127 -3.16 -5.57 -8.08
CA THR A 127 -4.12 -6.45 -8.77
C THR A 127 -5.24 -6.95 -7.87
N PHE A 128 -6.46 -6.97 -8.41
CA PHE A 128 -7.66 -7.59 -7.82
C PHE A 128 -8.16 -8.73 -8.68
N THR A 129 -8.49 -9.85 -8.04
CA THR A 129 -9.12 -10.98 -8.69
C THR A 129 -10.37 -11.36 -7.92
N LEU A 130 -11.50 -11.41 -8.61
CA LEU A 130 -12.72 -11.97 -8.05
C LEU A 130 -12.64 -13.50 -8.08
N PRO A 131 -13.06 -14.19 -7.00
CA PRO A 131 -13.26 -15.63 -7.04
C PRO A 131 -14.24 -16.01 -8.16
N ARG A 132 -14.06 -17.19 -8.75
CA ARG A 132 -15.00 -17.72 -9.73
C ARG A 132 -16.27 -18.20 -9.01
N ASP A 133 -17.41 -18.13 -9.69
CA ASP A 133 -18.70 -18.58 -9.13
C ASP A 133 -18.71 -20.06 -8.72
N ASP A 134 -17.83 -20.87 -9.32
CA ASP A 134 -17.71 -22.30 -9.04
C ASP A 134 -16.83 -22.65 -7.84
N ASP A 135 -16.12 -21.68 -7.26
CA ASP A 135 -15.25 -21.84 -6.10
C ASP A 135 -16.03 -22.30 -4.84
N SER A 136 -15.50 -23.30 -4.14
CA SER A 136 -16.02 -23.79 -2.86
C SER A 136 -16.25 -22.68 -1.83
N ALA A 137 -15.39 -21.65 -1.81
CA ALA A 137 -15.52 -20.54 -0.88
C ALA A 137 -16.73 -19.64 -1.17
N VAL A 138 -17.19 -19.61 -2.43
CA VAL A 138 -18.39 -18.88 -2.86
C VAL A 138 -19.64 -19.73 -2.63
N LYS A 139 -19.57 -21.03 -2.92
CA LYS A 139 -20.72 -21.96 -2.80
C LYS A 139 -21.08 -22.33 -1.37
N ASP A 140 -20.08 -22.58 -0.53
CA ASP A 140 -20.27 -22.98 0.87
C ASP A 140 -19.54 -21.99 1.79
N PRO A 141 -19.98 -20.72 1.85
CA PRO A 141 -19.34 -19.73 2.69
C PRO A 141 -19.51 -20.12 4.17
N PRO A 142 -18.49 -19.94 5.04
CA PRO A 142 -18.54 -20.31 6.45
C PRO A 142 -19.34 -19.29 7.28
N LEU A 143 -20.58 -19.02 6.87
CA LEU A 143 -21.53 -18.18 7.58
C LEU A 143 -22.48 -19.11 8.35
N SER A 144 -22.49 -18.98 9.68
CA SER A 144 -23.15 -19.91 10.64
C SER A 144 -24.61 -20.30 10.36
N ALA A 145 -25.30 -19.62 9.43
CA ALA A 145 -26.68 -19.93 9.07
C ALA A 145 -26.85 -21.20 8.21
N LEU A 146 -25.89 -21.55 7.34
CA LEU A 146 -26.00 -22.73 6.47
C LEU A 146 -25.30 -23.98 7.03
N THR A 147 -24.22 -23.81 7.80
CA THR A 147 -23.48 -24.95 8.39
C THR A 147 -24.23 -25.62 9.55
N GLY A 148 -25.12 -24.91 10.24
CA GLY A 148 -25.97 -25.46 11.31
C GLY A 148 -27.09 -26.38 10.82
N ALA A 149 -27.53 -26.26 9.56
CA ALA A 149 -28.61 -27.08 9.00
C ALA A 149 -28.13 -28.51 8.66
N ARG A 150 -26.93 -28.65 8.07
CA ARG A 150 -26.36 -29.97 7.74
C ARG A 150 -26.00 -30.81 8.98
N MET A 151 -25.64 -30.17 10.10
CA MET A 151 -25.24 -30.90 11.31
C MET A 151 -26.43 -31.49 12.09
N ARG A 152 -27.66 -31.02 11.83
CA ARG A 152 -28.87 -31.53 12.49
C ARG A 152 -29.42 -32.83 11.90
N GLU A 153 -29.12 -33.16 10.64
CA GLU A 153 -29.57 -34.41 10.02
C GLU A 153 -28.68 -35.61 10.37
N MET A 154 -27.40 -35.40 10.72
CA MET A 154 -26.48 -36.47 11.12
C MET A 154 -26.49 -36.80 12.62
N SER A 155 -27.17 -36.01 13.46
CA SER A 155 -27.21 -36.20 14.92
C SER A 155 -28.49 -36.89 15.42
N GLY A 156 -29.19 -37.63 14.55
CA GLY A 156 -30.34 -38.46 14.88
C GLY A 156 -30.00 -39.95 15.02
N GLY A 157 -29.00 -40.29 15.83
CA GLY A 157 -28.60 -41.69 16.06
C GLY A 157 -27.92 -41.84 17.43
N GLY A 158 -28.66 -42.36 18.41
CA GLY A 158 -28.21 -42.44 19.80
C GLY A 158 -27.01 -43.36 20.04
N GLY A 159 -26.18 -42.98 21.00
CA GLY A 159 -25.08 -43.80 21.50
C GLY A 159 -24.46 -43.20 22.76
N LYS A 160 -24.71 -43.84 23.91
CA LYS A 160 -24.16 -43.54 25.23
C LYS A 160 -22.63 -43.52 25.23
N GLY A 161 -22.00 -42.62 26.01
CA GLY A 161 -20.67 -42.92 26.55
C GLY A 161 -19.75 -41.75 26.94
N LYS A 162 -19.65 -41.54 28.27
CA LYS A 162 -18.47 -41.10 29.05
C LYS A 162 -17.91 -39.67 28.92
N ARG A 163 -18.09 -38.99 30.05
CA ARG A 163 -17.35 -37.88 30.67
C ARG A 163 -15.82 -38.05 30.62
N GLN A 164 -15.09 -37.03 30.18
CA GLN A 164 -13.73 -36.69 30.66
C GLN A 164 -13.43 -35.19 30.49
N GLU A 165 -12.48 -34.71 31.30
CA GLU A 165 -12.22 -33.36 31.78
C GLU A 165 -11.72 -32.28 30.80
N ARG A 166 -12.08 -31.05 31.20
CA ARG A 166 -11.48 -29.72 31.04
C ARG A 166 -9.96 -29.67 30.75
N VAL A 167 -9.60 -28.92 29.70
CA VAL A 167 -8.37 -28.12 29.62
C VAL A 167 -8.71 -26.75 29.00
N GLU A 168 -8.39 -25.69 29.71
CA GLU A 168 -8.47 -24.29 29.28
C GLU A 168 -7.27 -23.91 28.40
N GLY A 169 -7.51 -23.02 27.42
CA GLY A 169 -6.48 -22.10 26.92
C GLY A 169 -6.35 -22.02 25.40
N GLY A 170 -6.67 -20.84 24.83
CA GLY A 170 -6.16 -20.44 23.51
C GLY A 170 -7.20 -19.95 22.52
N ARG A 171 -7.65 -18.70 22.68
CA ARG A 171 -8.47 -17.95 21.74
C ARG A 171 -7.71 -17.76 20.42
N SER A 172 -8.07 -18.53 19.39
CA SER A 172 -7.58 -18.34 18.01
C SER A 172 -8.68 -17.73 17.16
N THR A 173 -8.53 -16.43 16.90
CA THR A 173 -9.28 -15.68 15.87
C THR A 173 -9.02 -16.28 14.48
N PRO A 174 -10.03 -16.41 13.60
CA PRO A 174 -9.80 -16.74 12.20
C PRO A 174 -9.08 -15.56 11.53
N GLY A 175 -7.87 -15.82 11.02
CA GLY A 175 -7.07 -14.84 10.30
C GLY A 175 -7.76 -14.41 9.01
N VAL A 176 -8.05 -13.11 8.93
CA VAL A 176 -8.29 -12.38 7.68
C VAL A 176 -7.10 -12.63 6.76
N GLY A 177 -7.38 -12.87 5.48
CA GLY A 177 -6.43 -13.29 4.45
C GLY A 177 -5.06 -12.62 4.57
N SER A 178 -4.03 -13.46 4.64
CA SER A 178 -2.64 -13.04 4.56
C SER A 178 -2.42 -12.40 3.19
N ILE A 179 -2.42 -11.07 3.15
CA ILE A 179 -1.81 -10.31 2.05
C ILE A 179 -0.33 -10.68 2.08
N ARG A 180 0.08 -11.59 1.19
CA ARG A 180 1.50 -11.89 0.98
C ARG A 180 2.17 -10.58 0.58
N ARG A 181 2.98 -10.02 1.48
CA ARG A 181 3.92 -8.95 1.13
C ARG A 181 4.81 -9.47 0.00
N PRO A 182 4.87 -8.82 -1.17
CA PRO A 182 5.90 -9.14 -2.15
C PRO A 182 7.29 -8.87 -1.54
N PRO A 183 8.31 -9.64 -1.93
CA PRO A 183 9.67 -9.44 -1.44
C PRO A 183 10.14 -8.01 -1.80
N PRO A 184 10.97 -7.38 -0.94
CA PRO A 184 11.55 -6.10 -1.27
C PRO A 184 12.35 -6.21 -2.59
N PRO A 185 12.31 -5.19 -3.46
CA PRO A 185 13.22 -5.15 -4.60
C PRO A 185 14.67 -5.25 -4.10
N PRO A 186 15.59 -5.83 -4.89
CA PRO A 186 16.97 -5.97 -4.48
C PRO A 186 17.52 -4.60 -4.10
N SER A 187 17.87 -4.43 -2.83
CA SER A 187 18.66 -3.30 -2.37
C SER A 187 19.91 -3.27 -3.23
N SER A 188 20.01 -2.26 -4.11
CA SER A 188 21.27 -1.94 -4.74
C SER A 188 22.23 -1.61 -3.60
N GLY A 189 23.05 -2.58 -3.25
CA GLY A 189 23.98 -2.53 -2.13
C GLY A 189 25.04 -1.47 -2.38
N TYR A 190 24.73 -0.24 -2.01
CA TYR A 190 25.72 0.78 -1.76
C TYR A 190 25.69 1.08 -0.26
N ALA A 191 26.44 0.26 0.47
CA ALA A 191 26.90 0.62 1.80
C ALA A 191 27.83 1.82 1.65
N TYR A 192 27.34 3.03 1.94
CA TYR A 192 28.20 4.14 2.30
C TYR A 192 28.03 4.40 3.80
N GLY A 193 28.83 3.66 4.56
CA GLY A 193 29.25 4.10 5.88
C GLY A 193 30.26 5.24 5.74
N GLY A 194 30.27 6.13 6.72
CA GLY A 194 31.38 7.06 6.93
C GLY A 194 30.92 8.49 7.19
N ARG A 195 30.84 8.83 8.47
CA ARG A 195 31.02 10.21 8.97
C ARG A 195 32.28 10.78 8.33
N TYR A 196 32.25 12.03 7.88
CA TYR A 196 33.01 13.19 8.36
C TYR A 196 32.61 14.41 7.51
#